data_AF-A0A1H8KZB3-F1
#
_entry.id   AF-A0A1H8KZB3-F1
#
_cell.length_a   1.000
_cell.length_b   1.000
_cell.length_c   1.000
_cell.angle_alpha   90.00
_cell.angle_beta   90.00
_cell.angle_gamma   90.00
#
_symmetry.space_group_name_H-M   'P 1'
#
loop_
_entity.id
_entity.type
_entity.pdbx_description
1 polymer ?
#
loop_
_entity_poly.entity_id
_entity_poly.type
_entity_poly.pdbx_seq_one_letter_code
_entity_poly.pdbx_strand_id
1 'polypeptide(L)'
;MLGETQVLEDDRGGAPAPALGDRGDAGLPAAVNRLRGELASYRRPLPDRAVAEDELDALAAQAAEPAPDQERLRHSLLLVAAALGSVSALSAALEGLREAVEAQGPNGGNGTDGIHGVPR
;
A
#
# COMPACT_ATOMS: atom_id res chain seq x y z
N MET A 1 41.02 35.83 -10.45
CA MET A 1 40.69 36.34 -9.10
C MET A 1 39.26 35.92 -8.80
N LEU A 2 39.04 35.44 -7.59
CA LEU A 2 37.97 34.54 -7.14
C LEU A 2 36.56 35.13 -7.24
N GLY A 3 35.54 34.27 -7.41
CA GLY A 3 34.15 34.69 -7.25
C GLY A 3 33.03 33.70 -7.55
N GLU A 4 33.24 32.38 -7.62
CA GLU A 4 32.12 31.42 -7.80
C GLU A 4 32.12 30.36 -6.70
N THR A 5 31.49 30.69 -5.58
CA THR A 5 31.03 29.70 -4.61
C THR A 5 29.52 29.52 -4.82
N GLN A 6 29.15 28.87 -5.92
CA GLN A 6 27.81 28.31 -6.00
C GLN A 6 27.84 26.96 -5.29
N VAL A 7 27.24 26.95 -4.10
CA VAL A 7 26.77 25.77 -3.41
C VAL A 7 25.89 24.96 -4.37
N LEU A 8 26.37 23.80 -4.82
CA LEU A 8 25.49 22.77 -5.35
C LEU A 8 25.23 21.78 -4.21
N GLU A 9 24.16 22.10 -3.49
CA GLU A 9 23.54 21.23 -2.51
C GLU A 9 23.09 19.92 -3.18
N ASP A 10 23.27 18.85 -2.41
CA ASP A 10 22.40 17.67 -2.38
C ASP A 10 22.46 16.74 -3.61
N ASP A 11 23.45 15.85 -3.58
CA ASP A 11 23.40 14.53 -4.23
C ASP A 11 22.35 13.66 -3.51
N ARG A 12 21.08 14.09 -3.51
CA ARG A 12 19.96 13.15 -3.38
C ARG A 12 19.92 12.40 -4.69
N GLY A 13 20.57 11.25 -4.71
CA GLY A 13 20.41 10.19 -5.70
C GLY A 13 18.94 9.80 -5.80
N GLY A 14 18.18 10.62 -6.52
CA GLY A 14 16.86 10.32 -7.02
C GLY A 14 17.02 9.28 -8.09
N ALA A 15 16.85 8.02 -7.71
CA ALA A 15 16.40 7.03 -8.67
C ALA A 15 15.15 7.62 -9.35
N PRO A 16 15.03 7.51 -10.69
CA PRO A 16 13.88 8.04 -11.40
C PRO A 16 12.64 7.37 -10.80
N ALA A 17 11.80 8.15 -10.13
CA ALA A 17 10.46 7.72 -9.77
C ALA A 17 9.83 7.19 -11.06
N PRO A 18 9.47 5.89 -11.14
CA PRO A 18 8.86 5.37 -12.34
C PRO A 18 7.61 6.18 -12.64
N ALA A 19 7.47 6.50 -13.93
CA ALA A 19 6.45 7.36 -14.49
C ALA A 19 5.09 7.20 -13.80
N LEU A 20 4.52 8.33 -13.42
CA LEU A 20 3.14 8.51 -12.95
C LEU A 20 2.18 8.11 -14.09
N GLY A 21 2.02 6.82 -14.29
CA GLY A 21 1.35 6.22 -15.43
C GLY A 21 0.79 4.85 -15.08
N ASP A 22 0.15 4.74 -13.92
CA ASP A 22 -0.95 3.81 -13.70
C ASP A 22 -1.70 4.33 -12.46
N ARG A 23 -2.98 4.64 -12.62
CA ARG A 23 -3.88 4.82 -11.47
C ARG A 23 -4.00 3.41 -10.87
N GLY A 24 -3.04 3.04 -10.02
CA GLY A 24 -2.74 1.67 -9.59
C GLY A 24 -3.98 0.83 -9.34
N ASP A 25 -4.40 0.11 -10.37
CA ASP A 25 -5.58 -0.75 -10.36
C ASP A 25 -5.13 -2.16 -10.75
N ALA A 26 -5.06 -3.05 -9.75
CA ALA A 26 -5.21 -4.50 -9.90
C ALA A 26 -5.22 -5.20 -8.52
N GLY A 27 -6.03 -4.72 -7.59
CA GLY A 27 -6.38 -5.43 -6.35
C GLY A 27 -5.32 -5.52 -5.24
N LEU A 28 -5.76 -6.05 -4.10
CA LEU A 28 -5.00 -6.23 -2.87
C LEU A 28 -3.58 -6.84 -3.02
N PRO A 29 -3.32 -7.88 -3.85
CA PRO A 29 -1.98 -8.46 -3.99
C PRO A 29 -0.96 -7.53 -4.65
N ALA A 30 -1.39 -6.62 -5.53
CA ALA A 30 -0.49 -5.63 -6.14
C ALA A 30 -0.05 -4.58 -5.11
N ALA A 31 -0.98 -4.13 -4.26
CA ALA A 31 -0.69 -3.19 -3.18
C ALA A 31 0.30 -3.78 -2.15
N VAL A 32 0.13 -5.06 -1.80
CA VAL A 32 1.08 -5.76 -0.89
C VAL A 32 2.47 -5.86 -1.51
N ASN A 33 2.59 -6.24 -2.78
CA ASN A 33 3.90 -6.32 -3.44
C ASN A 33 4.63 -4.97 -3.48
N ARG A 34 3.90 -3.88 -3.73
CA ARG A 34 4.46 -2.54 -3.69
C ARG A 34 5.02 -2.19 -2.31
N LEU A 35 4.25 -2.43 -1.25
CA LEU A 35 4.69 -2.14 0.11
C LEU A 35 5.92 -2.99 0.51
N ARG A 36 5.98 -4.26 0.09
CA ARG A 36 7.18 -5.11 0.28
C ARG A 36 8.41 -4.54 -0.43
N GLY A 37 8.25 -4.01 -1.65
CA GLY A 37 9.33 -3.36 -2.40
C GLY A 37 9.88 -2.10 -1.69
N GLU A 38 8.99 -1.27 -1.17
CA GLU A 38 9.37 -0.08 -0.39
C GLU A 38 10.10 -0.48 0.90
N LEU A 39 9.62 -1.52 1.61
CA LEU A 39 10.26 -2.05 2.82
C LEU A 39 11.63 -2.70 2.57
N ALA A 40 11.84 -3.30 1.40
CA ALA A 40 13.14 -3.85 1.00
C ALA A 40 14.14 -2.74 0.65
N SER A 41 13.65 -1.62 0.12
CA SER A 41 14.45 -0.44 -0.22
C SER A 41 14.72 0.45 0.99
N TYR A 42 13.95 0.30 2.07
CA TYR A 42 14.08 1.09 3.27
C TYR A 42 15.30 0.67 4.11
N ARG A 43 16.39 1.45 4.00
CA ARG A 43 17.68 1.17 4.65
C ARG A 43 17.72 1.42 6.16
N ARG A 44 16.74 2.15 6.69
CA ARG A 44 16.69 2.51 8.12
C ARG A 44 16.15 1.33 8.93
N PRO A 45 16.75 1.04 10.10
CA PRO A 45 16.23 -0.01 10.98
C PRO A 45 14.82 0.36 11.43
N LEU A 46 13.86 -0.52 11.13
CA LEU A 46 12.50 -0.47 11.62
C LEU A 46 12.42 -1.43 12.82
N PRO A 47 11.97 -0.97 14.00
CA PRO A 47 11.98 -1.78 15.22
C PRO A 47 11.19 -3.09 15.06
N ASP A 48 10.06 -3.04 14.35
CA ASP A 48 9.15 -4.17 14.17
C ASP A 48 9.06 -4.61 12.70
N ARG A 49 10.16 -4.47 11.93
CA ARG A 49 10.21 -4.82 10.50
C ARG A 49 9.73 -6.24 10.22
N ALA A 50 10.24 -7.20 10.99
CA ALA A 50 9.93 -8.61 10.79
C ALA A 50 8.45 -8.91 11.08
N VAL A 51 7.88 -8.25 12.09
CA VAL A 51 6.44 -8.36 12.40
C VAL A 51 5.61 -7.79 11.26
N ALA A 52 5.99 -6.62 10.74
CA ALA A 52 5.30 -6.02 9.60
C ALA A 52 5.35 -6.90 8.34
N GLU A 53 6.49 -7.55 8.07
CA GLU A 53 6.63 -8.47 6.93
C GLU A 53 5.81 -9.75 7.10
N ASP A 54 5.75 -10.33 8.31
CA ASP A 54 4.94 -11.51 8.63
C ASP A 54 3.43 -11.21 8.47
N GLU A 55 2.97 -10.10 9.04
CA GLU A 55 1.58 -9.65 8.90
C GLU A 55 1.21 -9.32 7.46
N LEU A 56 2.16 -8.81 6.64
CA LEU A 56 1.94 -8.61 5.21
C LEU A 56 1.77 -9.92 4.44
N ASP A 57 2.49 -10.96 4.83
CA ASP A 57 2.34 -12.29 4.26
C ASP A 57 0.98 -12.91 4.66
N ALA A 58 0.60 -12.77 5.92
CA ALA A 58 -0.72 -13.17 6.42
C ALA A 58 -1.86 -12.45 5.70
N LEU A 59 -1.73 -11.13 5.47
CA LEU A 59 -2.72 -10.33 4.75
C LEU A 59 -2.83 -10.77 3.28
N ALA A 60 -1.71 -11.09 2.62
CA ALA A 60 -1.73 -11.63 1.26
C ALA A 60 -2.40 -13.00 1.18
N ALA A 61 -2.15 -13.87 2.16
CA ALA A 61 -2.80 -15.18 2.24
C ALA A 61 -4.31 -15.05 2.47
N GLN A 62 -4.74 -14.15 3.36
CA GLN A 62 -6.15 -13.83 3.59
C GLN A 62 -6.82 -13.28 2.33
N ALA A 63 -6.14 -12.39 1.61
CA ALA A 63 -6.64 -11.81 0.36
C ALA A 63 -6.87 -12.83 -0.76
N ALA A 64 -6.17 -13.97 -0.71
CA ALA A 64 -6.29 -15.05 -1.67
C ALA A 64 -7.47 -16.00 -1.36
N GLU A 65 -8.11 -15.87 -0.19
CA GLU A 65 -9.30 -16.64 0.15
C GLU A 65 -10.49 -16.23 -0.76
N PRO A 66 -11.36 -17.16 -1.18
CA PRO A 66 -12.46 -16.85 -2.12
C PRO A 66 -13.56 -15.94 -1.52
N ALA A 67 -13.62 -15.85 -0.19
CA ALA A 67 -14.51 -14.95 0.56
C ALA A 67 -13.71 -14.41 1.78
N PRO A 68 -12.81 -13.45 1.56
CA PRO A 68 -11.92 -12.98 2.61
C PRO A 68 -12.70 -12.22 3.68
N ASP A 69 -12.38 -12.50 4.95
CA ASP A 69 -13.04 -11.84 6.08
C ASP A 69 -12.52 -10.40 6.24
N GLN A 70 -13.41 -9.43 6.04
CA GLN A 70 -13.03 -8.02 6.00
C GLN A 70 -12.51 -7.52 7.36
N GLU A 71 -13.03 -8.04 8.47
CA GLU A 71 -12.53 -7.66 9.80
C GLU A 71 -11.11 -8.20 10.02
N ARG A 72 -10.82 -9.42 9.54
CA ARG A 72 -9.46 -9.99 9.59
C ARG A 72 -8.47 -9.19 8.76
N LEU A 73 -8.82 -8.82 7.52
CA LEU A 73 -7.97 -8.00 6.66
C LEU A 73 -7.66 -6.63 7.29
N ARG A 74 -8.68 -5.97 7.84
CA ARG A 74 -8.52 -4.69 8.55
C ARG A 74 -7.66 -4.82 9.80
N HIS A 75 -7.81 -5.91 10.55
CA HIS A 75 -7.00 -6.18 11.73
C HIS A 75 -5.52 -6.34 11.38
N SER A 76 -5.17 -7.18 10.39
CA SER A 76 -3.78 -7.34 9.94
C SER A 76 -3.21 -6.02 9.39
N LEU A 77 -4.01 -5.22 8.68
CA LEU A 77 -3.58 -3.89 8.23
C LEU A 77 -3.22 -2.94 9.39
N LEU A 78 -3.98 -2.98 10.48
CA LEU A 78 -3.69 -2.19 11.68
C LEU A 78 -2.41 -2.67 12.37
N LEU A 79 -2.15 -3.97 12.42
CA LEU A 79 -0.89 -4.52 12.95
C LEU A 79 0.31 -4.09 12.10
N VAL A 80 0.20 -4.16 10.77
CA VAL A 80 1.23 -3.63 9.85
C VAL A 80 1.45 -2.14 10.11
N ALA A 81 0.39 -1.33 10.22
CA ALA A 81 0.51 0.10 10.48
C ALA A 81 1.13 0.41 11.85
N ALA A 82 0.81 -0.37 12.88
CA ALA A 82 1.39 -0.25 14.22
C ALA A 82 2.88 -0.61 14.24
N ALA A 83 3.27 -1.68 13.54
CA ALA A 83 4.65 -2.13 13.44
C ALA A 83 5.53 -1.18 12.61
N LEU A 84 4.97 -0.55 11.58
CA LEU A 84 5.69 0.42 10.75
C LEU A 84 5.74 1.83 11.39
N GLY A 85 4.75 2.19 12.21
CA GLY A 85 4.61 3.53 12.81
C GLY A 85 4.29 4.63 11.79
N SER A 86 4.30 5.90 12.23
CA SER A 86 4.06 7.07 11.38
C SER A 86 5.23 7.41 10.44
N VAL A 87 5.71 6.44 9.66
CA VAL A 87 6.78 6.64 8.67
C VAL A 87 6.20 7.23 7.39
N SER A 88 6.38 8.53 7.22
CA SER A 88 5.79 9.28 6.10
C SER A 88 6.23 8.79 4.70
N ALA A 89 7.39 8.13 4.60
CA ALA A 89 7.86 7.53 3.35
C ALA A 89 7.02 6.32 2.91
N LEU A 90 6.38 5.63 3.86
CA LEU A 90 5.54 4.45 3.61
C LEU A 90 4.04 4.80 3.58
N SER A 91 3.66 6.02 3.97
CA SER A 91 2.26 6.46 4.03
C SER A 91 1.52 6.28 2.71
N ALA A 92 2.14 6.62 1.57
CA ALA A 92 1.49 6.49 0.27
C ALA A 92 1.22 5.02 -0.13
N ALA A 93 2.14 4.11 0.21
CA ALA A 93 1.96 2.68 -0.03
C ALA A 93 0.92 2.07 0.93
N LEU A 94 0.91 2.50 2.19
CA LEU A 94 -0.09 2.10 3.19
C LEU A 94 -1.50 2.60 2.84
N GLU A 95 -1.63 3.80 2.28
CA GLU A 95 -2.92 4.33 1.83
C GLU A 95 -3.46 3.52 0.66
N GLY A 96 -2.62 3.18 -0.32
CA GLY A 96 -3.02 2.27 -1.40
C GLY A 96 -3.44 0.88 -0.90
N LEU A 97 -2.79 0.36 0.15
CA LEU A 97 -3.18 -0.90 0.77
C LEU A 97 -4.53 -0.81 1.49
N ARG A 98 -4.81 0.31 2.18
CA ARG A 98 -6.12 0.59 2.81
C ARG A 98 -7.24 0.59 1.79
N GLU A 99 -7.09 1.35 0.71
CA GLU A 99 -8.09 1.42 -0.36
C GLU A 99 -8.35 0.03 -0.96
N ALA A 100 -7.31 -0.78 -1.16
CA ALA A 100 -7.45 -2.13 -1.69
C ALA A 100 -8.13 -3.11 -0.73
N VAL A 101 -7.95 -2.97 0.59
CA VAL A 101 -8.67 -3.76 1.61
C VAL A 101 -10.15 -3.37 1.64
N GLU A 102 -10.45 -2.07 1.59
CA GLU A 102 -11.83 -1.59 1.55
C GLU A 102 -12.56 -2.07 0.29
N ALA A 103 -11.85 -2.17 -0.84
CA ALA A 103 -12.37 -2.73 -2.09
C ALA A 103 -12.71 -4.23 -2.03
N GLN A 104 -12.18 -5.02 -1.08
CA GLN A 104 -12.62 -6.41 -0.89
C GLN A 104 -13.90 -6.57 -0.07
N GLY A 105 -14.43 -5.48 0.48
CA GLY A 105 -15.72 -5.49 1.14
C GLY A 105 -16.88 -5.78 0.17
N PRO A 106 -18.06 -6.14 0.69
CA PRO A 106 -19.26 -6.41 -0.11
C PRO A 106 -19.77 -5.21 -0.94
N ASN A 107 -19.14 -4.04 -0.81
CA ASN A 107 -19.44 -2.82 -1.58
C ASN A 107 -18.36 -2.51 -2.65
N GLY A 108 -17.40 -3.41 -2.86
CA GLY A 108 -16.29 -3.29 -3.81
C GLY A 108 -16.67 -3.37 -5.30
N GLY A 109 -17.96 -3.57 -5.59
CA GLY A 109 -18.53 -3.47 -6.93
C GLY A 109 -19.65 -2.44 -6.95
N ASN A 110 -19.33 -1.15 -6.95
CA ASN A 110 -20.32 -0.15 -7.37
C ASN A 110 -20.56 -0.28 -8.89
N GLY A 111 -21.46 -1.18 -9.26
CA GLY A 111 -21.91 -1.39 -10.62
C GLY A 111 -23.15 -2.28 -10.64
N THR A 112 -24.32 -1.64 -10.72
CA THR A 112 -25.64 -2.22 -11.06
C THR A 112 -26.35 -3.08 -10.01
N ASP A 113 -26.84 -2.46 -8.94
CA ASP A 113 -28.25 -2.67 -8.57
C ASP A 113 -29.04 -1.75 -9.53
N GLY A 114 -29.40 -2.16 -10.75
CA GLY A 114 -30.26 -3.31 -10.98
C GLY A 114 -31.63 -2.97 -10.43
N ILE A 115 -32.25 -1.88 -10.88
CA ILE A 115 -33.47 -1.91 -11.71
C ILE A 115 -34.18 -3.28 -11.61
N HIS A 116 -34.64 -3.65 -10.42
CA HIS A 116 -35.74 -4.57 -10.20
C HIS A 116 -36.98 -3.66 -10.24
N GLY A 117 -37.61 -3.40 -11.39
CA GLY A 117 -37.73 -4.33 -12.49
C GLY A 117 -38.52 -5.57 -12.05
N VAL A 118 -39.65 -5.38 -11.38
CA VAL A 118 -40.73 -6.37 -11.44
C VAL A 118 -41.98 -5.79 -12.12
N PRO A 119 -42.61 -6.58 -13.01
CA PRO A 119 -43.67 -6.14 -13.91
C PRO A 119 -45.07 -6.49 -13.41
N ARG A 120 -46.05 -5.75 -13.95
CA ARG A 120 -47.52 -5.90 -13.89
C ARG A 120 -48.20 -5.47 -12.59
#